data_AF-A0AAV0XUY3-F1
#
_entry.id   AF-A0AAV0XUY3-F1
#
_cell.length_a   1.000
_cell.length_b   1.000
_cell.length_c   1.000
_cell.angle_alpha   90.00
_cell.angle_beta   90.00
_cell.angle_gamma   90.00
#
_symmetry.space_group_name_H-M   'P 1'
#
loop_
_entity.id
_entity.type
_entity.pdbx_description
1 polymer ?
#
loop_
_entity_poly.entity_id
_entity_poly.type
_entity_poly.pdbx_seq_one_letter_code
_entity_poly.pdbx_strand_id
1 'polypeptide(L)'
;MRKQILDSEKIRRRVRLSNYHSTSKVSTFMVTKPMCMDEGWNRVGLKLAEIVSDAFKTTYVETVRIQVHANCRLRRIYFSSQEYKEDELPNAYRMHRTAVVREKPKRLPKKIPGPVDKKSTAVVDQTKT
;
A
#
# COMPACT_ATOMS: atom_id res chain seq x y z
N MET A 1 -2.67 17.48 -6.72
CA MET A 1 -4.03 17.33 -6.17
C MET A 1 -4.47 18.65 -5.53
N ARG A 2 -5.75 19.04 -5.65
CA ARG A 2 -6.33 20.23 -5.02
C ARG A 2 -7.55 19.83 -4.19
N LYS A 3 -7.71 20.42 -3.00
CA LYS A 3 -8.89 20.27 -2.15
C LYS A 3 -9.48 21.62 -1.85
N GLN A 4 -10.80 21.68 -1.71
CA GLN A 4 -11.52 22.84 -1.21
C GLN A 4 -12.09 22.49 0.15
N ILE A 5 -11.78 23.33 1.13
CA ILE A 5 -12.08 23.15 2.54
C ILE A 5 -12.96 24.31 2.98
N LEU A 6 -13.93 24.02 3.85
CA LEU A 6 -14.66 25.02 4.60
C LEU A 6 -14.06 25.14 6.00
N ASP A 7 -13.88 26.38 6.42
CA ASP A 7 -13.31 26.75 7.70
C ASP A 7 -14.39 27.28 8.66
N SER A 8 -14.06 27.44 9.95
CA SER A 8 -14.97 27.98 10.99
C SER A 8 -15.59 29.34 10.62
N GLU A 9 -14.82 30.18 9.93
CA GLU A 9 -15.28 31.50 9.46
C GLU A 9 -16.22 31.40 8.24
N LYS A 10 -16.62 30.19 7.84
CA LYS A 10 -17.40 29.88 6.63
C LYS A 10 -16.71 30.32 5.33
N ILE A 11 -15.40 30.56 5.37
CA ILE A 11 -14.59 30.88 4.20
C ILE A 11 -14.14 29.59 3.52
N ARG A 12 -14.30 29.54 2.20
CA ARG A 12 -13.85 28.41 1.38
C ARG A 12 -12.39 28.62 0.98
N ARG A 13 -11.49 27.80 1.52
CA ARG A 13 -10.05 27.85 1.24
C ARG A 13 -9.60 26.65 0.40
N ARG A 14 -8.51 26.82 -0.35
CA ARG A 14 -7.97 25.80 -1.26
C ARG A 14 -6.64 25.28 -0.76
N VAL A 15 -6.50 23.96 -0.69
CA VAL A 15 -5.23 23.30 -0.39
C VAL A 15 -4.73 22.62 -1.66
N ARG A 16 -3.58 23.06 -2.15
CA ARG A 16 -2.90 22.48 -3.30
C ARG A 16 -1.68 21.71 -2.83
N LEU A 17 -1.58 20.46 -3.29
CA LEU A 17 -0.39 19.63 -3.12
C LEU A 17 0.15 19.28 -4.50
N SER A 18 1.45 19.52 -4.68
CA SER A 18 2.13 19.44 -5.96
C SER A 18 3.54 18.90 -5.78
N ASN A 19 3.95 18.05 -6.72
CA ASN A 19 5.30 17.48 -6.81
C ASN A 19 6.34 18.45 -7.39
N TYR A 20 5.92 19.43 -8.20
CA TYR A 20 6.84 20.32 -8.91
C TYR A 20 7.23 21.58 -8.12
N HIS A 21 6.48 21.92 -7.07
CA HIS A 21 6.87 23.03 -6.19
C HIS A 21 7.72 22.47 -5.06
N SER A 22 8.83 23.14 -4.77
CA SER A 22 9.69 22.82 -3.62
C SER A 22 9.38 23.69 -2.40
N THR A 23 8.67 24.81 -2.59
CA THR A 23 8.39 25.79 -1.52
C THR A 23 6.92 25.79 -1.13
N SER A 24 6.66 25.90 0.17
CA SER A 24 5.31 26.16 0.67
C SER A 24 4.95 27.63 0.49
N LYS A 25 3.78 27.89 -0.10
CA LYS A 25 3.25 29.25 -0.27
C LYS A 25 1.87 29.33 0.35
N VAL A 26 1.68 30.34 1.21
CA VAL A 26 0.40 30.62 1.85
C VAL A 26 -0.11 31.94 1.29
N SER A 27 -1.33 31.90 0.76
CA SER A 27 -2.12 33.05 0.34
C SER A 27 -3.46 32.96 1.07
N THR A 28 -4.13 34.09 1.29
CA THR A 28 -5.38 34.22 2.07
C THR A 28 -6.44 33.16 1.75
N PHE A 29 -6.56 32.75 0.48
CA PHE A 29 -7.54 31.75 0.05
C PHE A 29 -6.94 30.42 -0.39
N MET A 30 -5.61 30.32 -0.45
CA MET A 30 -4.95 29.15 -1.01
C MET A 30 -3.60 28.89 -0.37
N VAL A 31 -3.41 27.65 0.08
CA VAL A 31 -2.11 27.13 0.49
C VAL A 31 -1.62 26.14 -0.55
N THR A 32 -0.36 26.28 -0.95
CA THR A 32 0.36 25.30 -1.76
C THR A 32 1.42 24.66 -0.89
N LYS A 33 1.32 23.36 -0.66
CA LYS A 33 2.33 22.57 0.05
C LYS A 33 3.07 21.67 -0.97
N PRO A 34 4.41 21.60 -0.89
CA PRO A 34 5.19 20.67 -1.70
C PRO A 34 4.94 19.23 -1.24
N MET A 35 5.07 18.27 -2.14
CA MET A 35 5.07 16.84 -1.79
C MET A 35 6.19 16.13 -2.54
N CYS A 36 7.01 15.38 -1.81
CA CYS A 36 7.95 14.43 -2.41
C CYS A 36 7.27 13.05 -2.47
N MET A 37 7.55 12.29 -3.52
CA MET A 37 7.04 10.94 -3.71
C MET A 37 8.21 10.04 -4.04
N ASP A 38 8.22 8.83 -3.48
CA ASP A 38 9.24 7.83 -3.76
C ASP A 38 8.91 7.04 -5.04
N GLU A 39 9.84 6.22 -5.50
CA GLU A 39 9.61 5.34 -6.63
C GLU A 39 8.55 4.28 -6.31
N GLY A 40 7.53 4.18 -7.17
CA GLY A 40 6.48 3.17 -7.09
C GLY A 40 5.16 3.67 -6.49
N TRP A 41 4.48 2.80 -5.74
CA TRP A 41 3.23 3.14 -5.05
C TRP A 41 3.56 3.89 -3.77
N ASN A 42 2.91 5.03 -3.54
CA ASN A 42 3.08 5.84 -2.34
C ASN A 42 1.74 5.98 -1.62
N ARG A 43 1.79 5.89 -0.29
CA ARG A 43 0.66 6.23 0.57
C ARG A 43 0.84 7.66 1.07
N VAL A 44 -0.02 8.57 0.60
CA VAL A 44 0.03 9.99 1.00
C VAL A 44 -1.07 10.26 2.02
N GLY A 45 -0.68 10.42 3.28
CA GLY A 45 -1.56 10.88 4.36
C GLY A 45 -1.59 12.41 4.43
N LEU A 46 -2.77 13.00 4.59
CA LEU A 46 -2.93 14.45 4.65
C LEU A 46 -3.72 14.85 5.87
N LYS A 47 -3.05 15.49 6.82
CA LYS A 47 -3.67 16.03 8.03
C LYS A 47 -4.27 17.40 7.72
N LEU A 48 -5.52 17.40 7.25
CA LEU A 48 -6.21 18.63 6.82
C LEU A 48 -6.34 19.64 7.96
N ALA A 49 -6.65 19.19 9.17
CA ALA A 49 -6.76 20.04 10.35
C ALA A 49 -5.45 20.78 10.67
N GLU A 50 -4.32 20.07 10.65
CA GLU A 50 -3.00 20.67 10.89
C GLU A 50 -2.61 21.65 9.77
N ILE A 51 -2.88 21.32 8.51
CA ILE A 51 -2.55 22.21 7.38
C ILE A 51 -3.34 23.52 7.47
N VAL A 52 -4.62 23.46 7.83
CA VAL A 52 -5.49 24.64 7.95
C VAL A 52 -5.10 25.47 9.17
N SER A 53 -4.86 24.83 10.32
CA SER A 53 -4.39 25.51 11.53
C SER A 53 -3.03 26.16 11.32
N ASP A 54 -2.09 25.50 10.65
CA ASP A 54 -0.77 26.06 10.34
C ASP A 54 -0.87 27.28 9.41
N ALA A 55 -1.59 27.17 8.30
CA ALA A 55 -1.62 28.19 7.26
C ALA A 55 -2.55 29.38 7.59
N PHE A 56 -3.71 29.11 8.19
CA PHE A 56 -4.79 30.09 8.37
C PHE A 56 -5.15 30.35 9.83
N LYS A 57 -4.54 29.63 10.79
CA LYS A 57 -4.80 29.78 12.24
C LYS A 57 -6.28 29.60 12.61
N THR A 58 -6.96 28.71 11.90
CA THR A 58 -8.40 28.46 11.99
C THR A 58 -8.70 26.95 12.03
N THR A 59 -9.95 26.57 12.31
CA THR A 59 -10.34 25.17 12.52
C THR A 59 -11.03 24.57 11.29
N TYR A 60 -10.49 23.43 10.83
CA TYR A 60 -11.09 22.63 9.77
C TYR A 60 -12.50 22.15 10.15
N VAL A 61 -13.49 22.42 9.30
CA VAL A 61 -14.88 21.95 9.47
C VAL A 61 -15.16 20.79 8.52
N GLU A 62 -15.10 21.05 7.21
CA GLU A 62 -15.45 20.05 6.20
C GLU A 62 -14.62 20.20 4.91
N THR A 63 -14.55 19.12 4.14
CA THR A 63 -13.98 19.13 2.78
C THR A 63 -15.12 19.15 1.78
N VAL A 64 -15.21 20.23 1.02
CA VAL A 64 -16.28 20.45 0.03
C VAL A 64 -15.99 19.69 -1.27
N ARG A 65 -14.74 19.73 -1.74
CA ARG A 65 -14.38 19.15 -3.04
C ARG A 65 -12.95 18.64 -3.06
N ILE A 66 -12.76 17.47 -3.66
CA ILE A 66 -11.44 16.95 -4.01
C ILE A 66 -11.29 16.93 -5.53
N GLN A 67 -10.15 17.43 -6.00
CA GLN A 67 -9.72 17.39 -7.40
C GLN A 67 -8.35 16.72 -7.49
N VAL A 68 -8.29 15.66 -8.26
CA VAL A 68 -7.02 15.00 -8.60
C VAL A 68 -6.66 15.40 -10.03
N HIS A 69 -5.42 15.85 -10.22
CA HIS A 69 -4.92 16.26 -11.53
C HIS A 69 -4.29 15.07 -12.25
N ALA A 70 -3.99 15.22 -13.55
CA ALA A 70 -3.39 14.19 -14.39
C ALA A 70 -2.02 13.67 -13.89
N ASN A 71 -1.49 12.64 -14.56
CA ASN A 71 -0.23 11.95 -14.25
C ASN A 71 -0.20 11.30 -12.85
N CYS A 72 -1.30 10.67 -12.44
CA CYS A 72 -1.30 9.84 -11.24
C CYS A 72 -2.08 8.54 -11.48
N ARG A 73 -1.61 7.45 -10.88
CA ARG A 73 -2.36 6.18 -10.80
C ARG A 73 -2.94 6.09 -9.40
N LEU A 74 -4.26 6.08 -9.31
CA LEU A 74 -4.97 6.04 -8.04
C LEU A 74 -5.43 4.61 -7.80
N ARG A 75 -5.13 4.07 -6.62
CA ARG A 75 -5.67 2.79 -6.18
C ARG A 75 -6.89 3.01 -5.30
N ARG A 76 -6.78 3.88 -4.30
CA ARG A 76 -7.80 4.16 -3.28
C ARG A 76 -7.68 5.60 -2.79
N ILE A 77 -8.81 6.24 -2.52
CA ILE A 77 -8.92 7.49 -1.79
C ILE A 77 -9.96 7.27 -0.70
N TYR A 78 -9.61 7.58 0.53
CA TYR A 78 -10.51 7.46 1.67
C TYR A 78 -10.25 8.62 2.64
N PHE A 79 -11.25 8.92 3.46
CA PHE A 79 -11.11 9.79 4.61
C PHE A 79 -10.97 8.92 5.86
N SER A 80 -10.11 9.32 6.77
CA SER A 80 -10.00 8.73 8.10
C SER A 80 -10.03 9.84 9.14
N SER A 81 -10.62 9.56 10.29
CA SER A 81 -10.60 10.46 11.45
C SER A 81 -9.20 10.59 12.04
N GLN A 82 -8.40 9.52 11.96
CA GLN A 82 -7.06 9.43 12.51
C GLN A 82 -6.08 8.81 11.51
N GLU A 83 -4.79 8.98 11.79
CA GLU A 83 -3.71 8.35 11.04
C GLU A 83 -3.50 6.93 11.56
N TYR A 84 -4.15 5.96 10.91
CA TYR A 84 -3.94 4.55 11.20
C TYR A 84 -2.60 4.06 10.64
N LYS A 85 -1.88 3.25 11.43
CA LYS A 85 -0.68 2.57 10.95
C LYS A 85 -1.04 1.39 10.05
N GLU A 86 -0.07 0.88 9.28
CA GLU A 86 -0.33 -0.22 8.35
C GLU A 86 -0.84 -1.49 9.04
N ASP A 87 -0.50 -1.70 10.31
CA ASP A 87 -0.87 -2.89 11.08
C ASP A 87 -2.32 -2.88 11.56
N GLU A 88 -2.90 -1.67 11.73
CA GLU A 88 -4.29 -1.47 12.15
C GLU A 88 -5.24 -1.38 10.96
N LEU A 89 -4.68 -1.17 9.76
CA LEU A 89 -5.47 -1.13 8.53
C LEU A 89 -5.92 -2.54 8.15
N PRO A 90 -7.22 -2.74 7.84
CA PRO A 90 -7.66 -3.99 7.23
C PRO A 90 -6.81 -4.33 6.00
N ASN A 91 -6.58 -5.62 5.71
CA ASN A 91 -5.80 -6.05 4.53
C ASN A 91 -6.31 -5.44 3.21
N ALA A 92 -7.59 -5.08 3.15
CA ALA A 92 -8.18 -4.35 2.05
C ALA A 92 -7.62 -2.93 1.84
N TYR A 93 -6.96 -2.31 2.82
CA TYR A 93 -6.37 -0.97 2.73
C TYR A 93 -4.84 -0.97 2.86
N ARG A 94 -4.26 -2.07 3.35
CA ARG A 94 -2.81 -2.22 3.51
C ARG A 94 -2.09 -2.16 2.16
N MET A 95 -0.97 -1.42 2.13
CA MET A 95 -0.17 -1.26 0.91
C MET A 95 0.82 -2.42 0.78
N HIS A 96 0.33 -3.59 0.39
CA HIS A 96 1.23 -4.66 -0.02
C HIS A 96 1.96 -4.21 -1.29
N ARG A 97 3.29 -4.00 -1.21
CA ARG A 97 4.13 -4.12 -2.39
C ARG A 97 3.85 -5.52 -2.91
N THR A 98 3.22 -5.63 -4.07
CA THR A 98 3.06 -6.93 -4.72
C THR A 98 4.45 -7.38 -5.17
N ALA A 99 5.29 -7.82 -4.24
CA ALA A 99 6.19 -8.90 -4.53
C ALA A 99 5.26 -10.10 -4.73
N VAL A 100 4.76 -10.27 -5.95
CA VAL A 100 4.41 -11.62 -6.39
C VAL A 100 5.75 -12.35 -6.41
N VAL A 101 6.19 -12.83 -5.24
CA VAL A 101 7.10 -13.96 -5.21
C VAL A 101 6.27 -15.05 -5.84
N ARG A 102 6.48 -15.26 -7.14
CA ARG A 102 6.07 -16.50 -7.80
C ARG A 102 6.79 -17.59 -7.03
N GLU A 103 6.13 -18.20 -6.05
CA GLU A 103 6.59 -19.48 -5.53
C GLU A 103 6.59 -20.42 -6.74
N LYS A 104 7.79 -20.72 -7.27
CA LYS A 104 7.94 -21.78 -8.26
C LYS A 104 7.39 -23.04 -7.59
N PRO A 105 6.43 -23.75 -8.19
CA PRO A 105 5.90 -24.96 -7.58
C PRO A 105 7.06 -25.90 -7.27
N LYS A 106 7.24 -26.24 -5.98
CA LYS A 106 8.22 -27.22 -5.53
C LYS A 106 7.91 -28.52 -6.27
N ARG A 107 8.80 -28.92 -7.17
CA ARG A 107 8.69 -30.21 -7.88
C ARG A 107 8.66 -31.30 -6.81
N LEU A 108 7.56 -32.04 -6.73
CA LEU A 108 7.49 -33.26 -5.93
C LEU A 108 8.61 -34.21 -6.41
N PRO A 109 9.37 -34.84 -5.50
CA PRO A 109 10.42 -35.78 -5.89
C PRO A 109 9.80 -36.98 -6.62
N LYS A 110 10.34 -37.29 -7.80
CA LYS A 110 9.96 -38.49 -8.56
C LYS A 110 10.28 -39.72 -7.69
N LYS A 111 9.27 -40.52 -7.35
CA LYS A 111 9.44 -41.83 -6.74
C LYS A 111 10.23 -42.70 -7.73
N ILE A 112 11.44 -43.10 -7.35
CA ILE A 112 12.24 -44.09 -8.07
C ILE A 112 11.51 -45.44 -7.90
N PRO A 113 11.20 -46.21 -8.96
CA PRO A 113 10.73 -47.57 -8.78
C PRO A 113 11.92 -48.43 -8.30
N GLY A 114 11.79 -48.99 -7.10
CA GLY A 114 12.74 -49.96 -6.56
C GLY A 114 12.73 -51.30 -7.34
N PRO A 115 13.76 -52.15 -7.17
CA PRO A 115 14.06 -53.25 -8.08
C PRO A 115 13.12 -54.45 -7.91
N VAL A 116 12.88 -55.13 -9.03
CA VAL A 116 12.17 -56.41 -9.13
C VAL A 116 12.98 -57.51 -8.43
N ASP A 117 12.38 -58.19 -7.45
CA ASP A 117 12.97 -59.34 -6.76
C ASP A 117 13.19 -60.51 -7.74
N LYS A 118 14.46 -60.83 -8.02
CA LYS A 118 14.86 -62.11 -8.61
C LYS A 118 15.15 -63.10 -7.48
N LYS A 119 14.24 -64.05 -7.25
CA LYS A 119 14.47 -65.20 -6.39
C LYS A 119 15.54 -66.10 -7.03
N SER A 120 16.76 -66.05 -6.51
CA SER A 120 17.84 -66.98 -6.85
C SER A 120 17.77 -68.23 -5.99
N THR A 121 17.80 -69.37 -6.67
CA THR A 121 17.99 -70.74 -6.23
C THR A 121 19.25 -70.90 -5.35
N ALA A 122 19.14 -71.67 -4.27
CA ALA A 122 20.28 -72.36 -3.65
C ALA A 122 19.79 -73.70 -3.10
N VAL A 123 20.27 -74.78 -3.72
CA VAL A 123 20.22 -76.17 -3.28
C VAL A 123 21.46 -76.43 -2.41
N VAL A 124 21.32 -77.24 -1.35
CA VAL A 124 22.24 -78.28 -0.79
C VAL A 124 21.64 -78.64 0.58
N ASP A 125 20.84 -79.70 0.72
CA ASP A 125 21.19 -81.13 0.88
C ASP A 125 21.90 -81.45 2.22
N GLN A 126 21.23 -82.24 3.10
CA GLN A 126 21.66 -83.59 3.48
C GLN A 126 20.80 -84.24 4.58
N THR A 127 20.23 -85.40 4.20
CA THR A 127 20.09 -86.69 4.94
C THR A 127 19.24 -86.77 6.22
N LYS A 128 18.26 -87.71 6.24
CA LYS A 128 18.40 -89.05 6.85
C LYS A 128 17.10 -89.88 6.73
N THR A 129 17.11 -90.97 5.96
CA THR A 129 16.80 -92.37 6.34
C THR A 129 17.19 -93.26 5.18
#